data_AF-A0AAQ4EZY4-F1
#
_entry.id   AF-A0AAQ4EZY4-F1
#
_cell.length_a   1.000
_cell.length_b   1.000
_cell.length_c   1.000
_cell.angle_alpha   90.00
_cell.angle_beta   90.00
_cell.angle_gamma   90.00
#
_symmetry.space_group_name_H-M   'P 1'
#
loop_
_entity.id
_entity.type
_entity.pdbx_description
1 polymer ?
#
loop_
_entity_poly.entity_id
_entity_poly.type
_entity_poly.pdbx_seq_one_letter_code
_entity_poly.pdbx_strand_id
1 'polypeptide(L)'
;MDLIRSVAKYWKDIGMDVVKEPMYMVLTSRPNATMDNKGTPVYVNYGRHQDFGYFRNVDLHRTVVIVRTGKITIGEKVRNAERMGAAAVVVFIDASDVAPRGEEQPFPESIWVGGSAIQRGSAAYIRGDPLTPGYPAVDRFVMIGSQTHDDTRGSAHPLLSVTKLLIQSKVFCHLHKHHRWTPRRSLMFALFYAEENSLMGSTEWVEEYMGVLQNSGVLYLTGGMLSGTALIIGRHFSTRTTRVGWTFLSGPLQQSAEHFVESAREFMNWTQKIKQGNPMYARIYNDIVVRLPKVFLTPSGVPTRHITHKHLLFSPEGLPFPGLQDLIRHRPVNRNAFGHMVALITESIIQATEMLHFSPVV
;
A
#
# COMPACT_ATOMS: atom_id res chain seq x y z
N MET A 1 -4.51 -21.02 -8.94
CA MET A 1 -3.58 -20.36 -9.89
C MET A 1 -4.25 -19.80 -11.15
N ASP A 2 -4.83 -20.61 -12.05
CA ASP A 2 -5.22 -20.09 -13.38
C ASP A 2 -6.30 -19.00 -13.38
N LEU A 3 -7.17 -18.97 -12.36
CA LEU A 3 -8.07 -17.83 -12.11
C LEU A 3 -7.29 -16.53 -11.88
N ILE A 4 -6.24 -16.55 -11.05
CA ILE A 4 -5.40 -15.38 -10.73
C ILE A 4 -4.73 -14.87 -12.02
N ARG A 5 -4.16 -15.76 -12.84
CA ARG A 5 -3.57 -15.37 -14.14
C ARG A 5 -4.60 -14.88 -15.13
N SER A 6 -5.79 -15.47 -15.16
CA SER A 6 -6.89 -15.03 -16.03
C SER A 6 -7.38 -13.64 -15.62
N VAL A 7 -7.44 -13.34 -14.32
CA VAL A 7 -7.75 -12.01 -13.79
C VAL A 7 -6.61 -11.02 -14.05
N ALA A 8 -5.36 -11.40 -13.82
CA ALA A 8 -4.21 -10.54 -14.09
C ALA A 8 -4.04 -10.25 -15.59
N LYS A 9 -4.29 -11.23 -16.46
CA LYS A 9 -4.39 -11.02 -17.91
C LYS A 9 -5.57 -10.13 -18.25
N TYR A 10 -6.78 -10.42 -17.75
CA TYR A 10 -7.96 -9.57 -17.96
C TYR A 10 -7.72 -8.12 -17.54
N TRP A 11 -7.03 -7.88 -16.43
CA TRP A 11 -6.63 -6.56 -15.96
C TRP A 11 -5.58 -5.88 -16.87
N LYS A 12 -4.67 -6.64 -17.47
CA LYS A 12 -3.76 -6.15 -18.54
C LYS A 12 -4.53 -5.85 -19.83
N ASP A 13 -5.49 -6.68 -20.22
CA ASP A 13 -6.31 -6.56 -21.43
C ASP A 13 -7.28 -5.35 -21.36
N ILE A 14 -8.01 -5.16 -20.25
CA ILE A 14 -8.78 -3.92 -20.02
C ILE A 14 -7.86 -2.71 -19.82
N GLY A 15 -6.60 -2.94 -19.47
CA GLY A 15 -5.54 -1.94 -19.28
C GLY A 15 -5.68 -1.16 -17.98
N MET A 16 -5.38 -1.84 -16.86
CA MET A 16 -4.84 -1.19 -15.67
C MET A 16 -3.38 -0.77 -15.90
N ASP A 17 -2.97 0.34 -15.31
CA ASP A 17 -1.62 0.90 -15.45
C ASP A 17 -0.54 -0.02 -14.84
N VAL A 18 -0.86 -0.68 -13.73
CA VAL A 18 0.02 -1.61 -13.02
C VAL A 18 -0.78 -2.82 -12.55
N VAL A 19 -0.40 -4.00 -13.03
CA VAL A 19 -0.89 -5.28 -12.52
C VAL A 19 0.28 -6.01 -11.86
N LYS A 20 0.19 -6.23 -10.55
CA LYS A 20 1.13 -7.05 -9.77
C LYS A 20 0.46 -8.33 -9.32
N GLU A 21 1.24 -9.40 -9.28
CA GLU A 21 0.85 -10.72 -8.79
C GLU A 21 1.75 -11.06 -7.58
N PRO A 22 1.61 -10.35 -6.44
CA PRO A 22 2.43 -10.60 -5.25
C PRO A 22 2.14 -11.99 -4.70
N MET A 23 3.20 -12.75 -4.38
CA MET A 23 3.10 -14.10 -3.84
C MET A 23 3.81 -14.20 -2.49
N TYR A 24 3.02 -14.52 -1.46
CA TYR A 24 3.53 -14.83 -0.12
C TYR A 24 3.81 -16.32 -0.02
N MET A 25 4.94 -16.69 0.59
CA MET A 25 5.24 -18.09 0.92
C MET A 25 4.55 -18.51 2.22
N VAL A 26 3.22 -18.41 2.24
CA VAL A 26 2.37 -19.06 3.24
C VAL A 26 2.42 -20.57 3.08
N LEU A 27 2.30 -21.32 4.18
CA LEU A 27 2.48 -22.77 4.21
C LEU A 27 1.36 -23.52 3.45
N THR A 28 1.56 -23.64 2.13
CA THR A 28 0.66 -24.21 1.11
C THR A 28 1.50 -24.94 0.06
N SER A 29 0.92 -25.64 -0.93
CA SER A 29 1.73 -26.50 -1.85
C SER A 29 1.33 -26.50 -3.33
N ARG A 30 2.26 -26.07 -4.22
CA ARG A 30 2.71 -26.66 -5.52
C ARG A 30 3.39 -25.62 -6.48
N PRO A 31 4.20 -26.03 -7.50
CA PRO A 31 5.18 -25.17 -8.21
C PRO A 31 4.86 -24.78 -9.68
N ASN A 32 5.68 -23.92 -10.34
CA ASN A 32 5.45 -23.36 -11.71
C ASN A 32 6.70 -22.67 -12.39
N ALA A 33 6.74 -22.46 -13.73
CA ALA A 33 7.73 -21.61 -14.48
C ALA A 33 7.26 -21.05 -15.87
N THR A 34 7.94 -20.04 -16.49
CA THR A 34 7.68 -19.38 -17.83
C THR A 34 8.91 -18.58 -18.41
N MET A 35 8.88 -18.01 -19.66
CA MET A 35 10.03 -17.33 -20.38
C MET A 35 9.68 -16.05 -21.24
N ASP A 36 10.68 -15.29 -21.78
CA ASP A 36 10.58 -13.97 -22.51
C ASP A 36 11.84 -13.55 -23.38
N ASN A 37 11.86 -12.45 -24.22
CA ASN A 37 13.00 -11.89 -25.08
C ASN A 37 12.65 -10.54 -25.83
N LYS A 38 13.47 -9.64 -26.48
CA LYS A 38 14.89 -9.12 -26.51
C LYS A 38 15.07 -7.87 -27.49
N GLY A 39 16.28 -7.29 -27.71
CA GLY A 39 16.56 -6.10 -28.62
C GLY A 39 18.07 -5.76 -28.93
N THR A 40 18.41 -4.63 -29.59
CA THR A 40 19.75 -4.33 -30.25
C THR A 40 20.64 -3.20 -29.61
N PRO A 41 22.01 -3.30 -29.53
CA PRO A 41 22.88 -2.34 -28.78
C PRO A 41 24.23 -1.82 -29.40
N VAL A 42 24.95 -0.88 -28.71
CA VAL A 42 26.24 -0.17 -29.04
C VAL A 42 27.07 0.08 -27.74
N TYR A 43 28.42 0.17 -27.68
CA TYR A 43 29.21 0.22 -26.40
C TYR A 43 30.08 1.48 -26.10
N VAL A 44 30.13 1.94 -24.82
CA VAL A 44 30.79 3.19 -24.34
C VAL A 44 31.47 3.08 -22.92
N ASN A 45 32.31 2.06 -22.70
CA ASN A 45 33.18 1.91 -21.50
C ASN A 45 32.48 2.18 -20.13
N TYR A 46 33.05 2.95 -19.20
CA TYR A 46 32.44 3.22 -17.89
C TYR A 46 31.37 4.33 -17.88
N GLY A 47 31.06 4.95 -19.02
CA GLY A 47 30.07 6.04 -19.10
C GLY A 47 30.41 7.30 -18.28
N ARG A 48 31.67 7.50 -17.88
CA ARG A 48 32.12 8.75 -17.23
C ARG A 48 32.08 9.89 -18.25
N HIS A 49 32.03 11.13 -17.77
CA HIS A 49 32.09 12.30 -18.66
C HIS A 49 33.37 12.32 -19.53
N GLN A 50 34.47 11.74 -19.05
CA GLN A 50 35.70 11.52 -19.81
C GLN A 50 35.58 10.41 -20.87
N ASP A 51 34.82 9.33 -20.61
CA ASP A 51 34.61 8.24 -21.59
C ASP A 51 33.78 8.74 -22.78
N PHE A 52 32.72 9.51 -22.53
CA PHE A 52 31.96 10.20 -23.59
C PHE A 52 32.78 11.28 -24.31
N GLY A 53 33.88 11.76 -23.71
CA GLY A 53 34.82 12.68 -24.33
C GLY A 53 35.50 12.15 -25.61
N TYR A 54 35.60 10.84 -25.78
CA TYR A 54 36.12 10.21 -26.99
C TYR A 54 35.09 10.15 -28.14
N PHE A 55 33.79 10.33 -27.84
CA PHE A 55 32.68 10.23 -28.80
C PHE A 55 32.20 11.60 -29.32
N ARG A 56 32.97 12.68 -29.11
CA ARG A 56 32.60 14.06 -29.52
C ARG A 56 32.32 14.24 -31.02
N ASN A 57 32.78 13.32 -31.87
CA ASN A 57 32.60 13.34 -33.32
C ASN A 57 31.66 12.21 -33.81
N VAL A 58 30.93 11.55 -32.91
CA VAL A 58 30.03 10.42 -33.23
C VAL A 58 28.61 10.79 -32.83
N ASP A 59 27.67 10.70 -33.77
CA ASP A 59 26.25 10.83 -33.44
C ASP A 59 25.76 9.56 -32.72
N LEU A 60 25.26 9.72 -31.49
CA LEU A 60 24.68 8.65 -30.68
C LEU A 60 23.14 8.71 -30.66
N HIS A 61 22.53 9.61 -31.43
CA HIS A 61 21.09 9.79 -31.48
C HIS A 61 20.37 8.48 -31.88
N ARG A 62 19.36 8.10 -31.08
CA ARG A 62 18.58 6.85 -31.23
C ARG A 62 19.36 5.54 -31.00
N THR A 63 20.59 5.58 -30.46
CA THR A 63 21.37 4.38 -30.11
C THR A 63 21.06 3.84 -28.69
N VAL A 64 21.39 2.57 -28.44
CA VAL A 64 21.27 1.90 -27.13
C VAL A 64 22.68 1.64 -26.58
N VAL A 65 23.09 2.39 -25.56
CA VAL A 65 24.48 2.49 -25.10
C VAL A 65 24.80 1.53 -23.94
N ILE A 66 25.61 0.50 -24.20
CA ILE A 66 26.18 -0.45 -23.25
C ILE A 66 27.32 0.20 -22.49
N VAL A 67 27.31 0.14 -21.17
CA VAL A 67 28.40 0.61 -20.29
C VAL A 67 28.73 -0.42 -19.20
N ARG A 68 29.99 -0.42 -18.77
CA ARG A 68 30.48 -1.17 -17.61
C ARG A 68 29.91 -0.60 -16.32
N THR A 69 29.74 -1.45 -15.30
CA THR A 69 29.46 -1.03 -13.92
C THR A 69 30.64 -0.26 -13.29
N GLY A 70 30.47 0.23 -12.06
CA GLY A 70 31.55 0.85 -11.28
C GLY A 70 32.01 2.25 -11.73
N LYS A 71 33.00 2.78 -11.00
CA LYS A 71 33.59 4.15 -11.05
C LYS A 71 32.63 5.33 -10.78
N ILE A 72 31.39 5.29 -11.26
CA ILE A 72 30.31 6.26 -11.04
C ILE A 72 28.95 5.54 -10.91
N THR A 73 27.92 6.22 -10.41
CA THR A 73 26.57 5.63 -10.27
C THR A 73 25.90 5.37 -11.62
N ILE A 74 24.90 4.49 -11.64
CA ILE A 74 24.13 4.19 -12.86
C ILE A 74 23.37 5.44 -13.36
N GLY A 75 22.81 6.25 -12.45
CA GLY A 75 22.16 7.52 -12.82
C GLY A 75 23.11 8.54 -13.46
N GLU A 76 24.36 8.60 -13.04
CA GLU A 76 25.37 9.45 -13.70
C GLU A 76 25.74 8.92 -15.10
N LYS A 77 25.85 7.59 -15.29
CA LYS A 77 26.08 6.99 -16.61
C LYS A 77 24.94 7.33 -17.58
N VAL A 78 23.69 7.17 -17.12
CA VAL A 78 22.48 7.51 -17.90
C VAL A 78 22.46 9.00 -18.25
N ARG A 79 22.67 9.89 -17.29
CA ARG A 79 22.69 11.34 -17.51
C ARG A 79 23.82 11.80 -18.44
N ASN A 80 24.95 11.11 -18.45
CA ASN A 80 26.04 11.39 -19.40
C ASN A 80 25.70 10.91 -20.82
N ALA A 81 25.00 9.77 -20.96
CA ALA A 81 24.54 9.25 -22.25
C ALA A 81 23.41 10.11 -22.86
N GLU A 82 22.45 10.53 -22.03
CA GLU A 82 21.35 11.46 -22.36
C GLU A 82 21.90 12.77 -22.94
N ARG A 83 22.93 13.35 -22.30
CA ARG A 83 23.63 14.56 -22.77
C ARG A 83 24.34 14.40 -24.13
N MET A 84 24.49 13.17 -24.62
CA MET A 84 25.06 12.84 -25.93
C MET A 84 24.00 12.31 -26.93
N GLY A 85 22.71 12.31 -26.55
CA GLY A 85 21.59 11.94 -27.43
C GLY A 85 21.20 10.45 -27.45
N ALA A 86 21.81 9.60 -26.62
CA ALA A 86 21.49 8.17 -26.58
C ALA A 86 20.03 7.91 -26.14
N ALA A 87 19.38 6.91 -26.75
CA ALA A 87 17.96 6.59 -26.49
C ALA A 87 17.72 5.53 -25.41
N ALA A 88 18.72 4.72 -25.08
CA ALA A 88 18.70 3.85 -23.90
C ALA A 88 20.12 3.55 -23.42
N VAL A 89 20.25 3.00 -22.20
CA VAL A 89 21.54 2.55 -21.65
C VAL A 89 21.40 1.13 -21.11
N VAL A 90 22.28 0.24 -21.56
CA VAL A 90 22.48 -1.12 -21.02
C VAL A 90 23.67 -1.07 -20.06
N VAL A 91 23.61 -1.76 -18.92
CA VAL A 91 24.73 -1.82 -17.97
C VAL A 91 25.10 -3.29 -17.75
N PHE A 92 26.39 -3.62 -17.91
CA PHE A 92 26.92 -4.96 -17.66
C PHE A 92 28.11 -4.92 -16.70
N ILE A 93 28.33 -6.02 -15.99
CA ILE A 93 29.55 -6.22 -15.20
C ILE A 93 30.63 -6.72 -16.16
N ASP A 94 31.80 -6.10 -16.17
CA ASP A 94 32.94 -6.59 -16.94
C ASP A 94 33.84 -7.46 -16.05
N ALA A 95 34.25 -8.63 -16.55
CA ALA A 95 35.11 -9.56 -15.80
C ALA A 95 36.41 -8.90 -15.31
N SER A 96 36.96 -7.91 -16.02
CA SER A 96 38.17 -7.19 -15.58
C SER A 96 37.98 -6.34 -14.32
N ASP A 97 36.75 -5.97 -13.94
CA ASP A 97 36.45 -5.25 -12.70
C ASP A 97 36.10 -6.17 -11.51
N VAL A 98 35.75 -7.44 -11.74
CA VAL A 98 35.17 -8.34 -10.71
C VAL A 98 35.73 -9.77 -10.64
N ALA A 99 36.54 -10.16 -11.61
CA ALA A 99 37.18 -11.47 -11.73
C ALA A 99 38.62 -11.28 -12.27
N PRO A 100 39.53 -10.65 -11.50
CA PRO A 100 40.89 -10.31 -11.95
C PRO A 100 41.83 -11.52 -12.17
N ARG A 101 41.30 -12.75 -12.07
CA ARG A 101 41.97 -14.01 -12.43
C ARG A 101 41.24 -14.76 -13.58
N GLY A 102 40.30 -14.11 -14.26
CA GLY A 102 39.47 -14.72 -15.31
C GLY A 102 38.28 -15.51 -14.75
N GLU A 103 37.49 -16.10 -15.66
CA GLU A 103 36.30 -16.90 -15.32
C GLU A 103 36.61 -18.37 -14.95
N GLU A 104 37.89 -18.73 -14.77
CA GLU A 104 38.33 -20.13 -14.61
C GLU A 104 37.69 -20.84 -13.40
N GLN A 105 37.34 -20.09 -12.36
CA GLN A 105 36.55 -20.55 -11.21
C GLN A 105 35.63 -19.41 -10.73
N PRO A 106 34.35 -19.35 -11.14
CA PRO A 106 33.38 -18.39 -10.61
C PRO A 106 32.91 -18.82 -9.20
N PHE A 107 31.98 -18.09 -8.61
CA PHE A 107 31.17 -18.58 -7.49
C PHE A 107 30.28 -19.77 -7.94
N PRO A 108 30.18 -20.87 -7.16
CA PRO A 108 30.61 -21.03 -5.76
C PRO A 108 32.06 -21.50 -5.53
N GLU A 109 32.79 -21.90 -6.57
CA GLU A 109 34.17 -22.43 -6.44
C GLU A 109 35.16 -21.35 -5.96
N SER A 110 34.86 -20.07 -6.20
CA SER A 110 35.59 -18.92 -5.65
C SER A 110 34.66 -17.76 -5.23
N ILE A 111 35.25 -16.64 -4.81
CA ILE A 111 34.53 -15.39 -4.51
C ILE A 111 34.26 -14.53 -5.76
N TRP A 112 34.72 -14.94 -6.94
CA TRP A 112 34.64 -14.13 -8.16
C TRP A 112 33.28 -14.23 -8.84
N VAL A 113 32.89 -13.12 -9.47
CA VAL A 113 31.59 -12.97 -10.12
C VAL A 113 31.63 -13.62 -11.51
N GLY A 114 30.89 -14.70 -11.72
CA GLY A 114 30.77 -15.35 -13.03
C GLY A 114 29.93 -14.57 -14.04
N GLY A 115 30.20 -14.74 -15.34
CA GLY A 115 29.61 -13.96 -16.44
C GLY A 115 28.08 -14.00 -16.63
N SER A 116 27.34 -14.77 -15.83
CA SER A 116 25.87 -14.76 -15.78
C SER A 116 25.30 -13.70 -14.81
N ALA A 117 26.14 -13.07 -13.98
CA ALA A 117 25.70 -12.14 -12.95
C ALA A 117 25.36 -10.73 -13.49
N ILE A 118 24.36 -10.09 -12.87
CA ILE A 118 23.88 -8.75 -13.26
C ILE A 118 23.80 -7.86 -12.02
N GLN A 119 24.48 -6.71 -12.06
CA GLN A 119 24.41 -5.71 -10.98
C GLN A 119 23.11 -4.90 -11.09
N ARG A 120 22.32 -4.91 -10.01
CA ARG A 120 21.12 -4.08 -9.86
C ARG A 120 21.46 -2.77 -9.15
N GLY A 121 20.83 -1.67 -9.55
CA GLY A 121 21.04 -0.34 -8.94
C GLY A 121 20.15 0.73 -9.60
N SER A 122 19.99 1.89 -8.94
CA SER A 122 19.10 2.96 -9.41
C SER A 122 19.73 3.82 -10.50
N ALA A 123 18.94 4.14 -11.53
CA ALA A 123 19.24 5.13 -12.56
C ALA A 123 18.83 6.58 -12.18
N ALA A 124 18.26 6.80 -10.99
CA ALA A 124 17.91 8.14 -10.54
C ALA A 124 19.18 8.97 -10.24
N TYR A 125 19.24 10.20 -10.76
CA TYR A 125 20.31 11.15 -10.45
C TYR A 125 20.14 11.83 -9.06
N ILE A 126 18.91 11.82 -8.52
CA ILE A 126 18.57 12.41 -7.22
C ILE A 126 18.33 11.33 -6.15
N ARG A 127 18.27 11.75 -4.87
CA ARG A 127 17.89 10.88 -3.74
C ARG A 127 16.48 11.24 -3.26
N GLY A 128 15.66 10.23 -3.00
CA GLY A 128 14.23 10.40 -2.70
C GLY A 128 13.36 10.41 -3.95
N ASP A 129 12.06 10.63 -3.79
CA ASP A 129 11.11 10.73 -4.89
C ASP A 129 11.21 12.10 -5.59
N PRO A 130 11.28 12.18 -6.93
CA PRO A 130 11.33 13.45 -7.67
C PRO A 130 10.17 14.40 -7.42
N LEU A 131 9.00 13.87 -7.05
CA LEU A 131 7.75 14.63 -6.94
C LEU A 131 7.44 15.06 -5.49
N THR A 132 8.17 14.57 -4.49
CA THR A 132 8.05 15.02 -3.09
C THR A 132 9.40 15.19 -2.38
N PRO A 133 10.26 16.13 -2.81
CA PRO A 133 11.49 16.43 -2.08
C PRO A 133 11.18 16.82 -0.62
N GLY A 134 11.80 16.12 0.34
CA GLY A 134 11.60 16.32 1.78
C GLY A 134 10.37 15.65 2.42
N TYR A 135 9.50 15.00 1.63
CA TYR A 135 8.28 14.36 2.13
C TYR A 135 8.12 12.94 1.53
N PRO A 136 7.37 12.02 2.16
CA PRO A 136 7.08 10.72 1.56
C PRO A 136 6.07 10.85 0.40
N ALA A 137 6.44 10.32 -0.78
CA ALA A 137 5.57 10.19 -1.96
C ALA A 137 4.50 9.10 -1.81
N VAL A 138 3.71 9.19 -0.74
CA VAL A 138 2.57 8.32 -0.52
C VAL A 138 1.38 8.82 -1.35
N ASP A 139 1.27 8.32 -2.59
CA ASP A 139 0.03 8.42 -3.34
C ASP A 139 -1.09 7.73 -2.56
N ARG A 140 -2.24 8.39 -2.50
CA ARG A 140 -3.34 8.04 -1.61
C ARG A 140 -4.34 7.18 -2.33
N PHE A 141 -4.28 5.86 -2.14
CA PHE A 141 -5.16 4.93 -2.83
C PHE A 141 -6.47 4.65 -2.08
N VAL A 142 -7.52 4.39 -2.87
CA VAL A 142 -8.74 3.70 -2.43
C VAL A 142 -8.66 2.27 -2.93
N MET A 143 -8.86 1.31 -2.04
CA MET A 143 -8.71 -0.11 -2.33
C MET A 143 -10.08 -0.80 -2.41
N ILE A 144 -10.29 -1.61 -3.44
CA ILE A 144 -11.51 -2.40 -3.65
C ILE A 144 -11.08 -3.87 -3.69
N GLY A 145 -11.47 -4.64 -2.67
CA GLY A 145 -11.03 -6.03 -2.47
C GLY A 145 -12.12 -7.06 -2.71
N SER A 146 -11.76 -8.24 -3.19
CA SER A 146 -12.62 -9.44 -3.23
C SER A 146 -11.81 -10.67 -2.80
N GLN A 147 -12.49 -11.72 -2.33
CA GLN A 147 -11.88 -12.98 -1.89
C GLN A 147 -12.13 -14.10 -2.91
N THR A 148 -11.15 -14.99 -3.05
CA THR A 148 -11.25 -16.25 -3.79
C THR A 148 -11.13 -17.44 -2.84
N HIS A 149 -11.77 -18.53 -3.24
CA HIS A 149 -11.85 -19.82 -2.55
C HIS A 149 -11.48 -20.91 -3.56
N ASP A 150 -10.64 -21.87 -3.18
CA ASP A 150 -10.23 -22.98 -4.05
C ASP A 150 -11.28 -24.11 -4.07
N ASP A 151 -11.88 -24.45 -2.92
CA ASP A 151 -12.66 -25.70 -2.75
C ASP A 151 -14.19 -25.53 -2.79
N THR A 152 -14.70 -24.65 -3.66
CA THR A 152 -16.14 -24.65 -3.99
C THR A 152 -16.44 -24.60 -5.49
N ARG A 153 -16.30 -25.75 -6.15
CA ARG A 153 -16.89 -26.03 -7.47
C ARG A 153 -18.43 -26.04 -7.40
N GLY A 154 -19.04 -24.86 -7.26
CA GLY A 154 -20.49 -24.68 -7.30
C GLY A 154 -21.09 -23.69 -6.30
N SER A 155 -20.32 -23.06 -5.41
CA SER A 155 -20.90 -22.07 -4.49
C SER A 155 -21.04 -20.69 -5.16
N ALA A 156 -22.21 -20.04 -5.00
CA ALA A 156 -22.48 -18.73 -5.57
C ALA A 156 -21.73 -17.58 -4.84
N HIS A 157 -21.27 -17.83 -3.61
CA HIS A 157 -20.70 -16.81 -2.70
C HIS A 157 -19.45 -16.09 -3.26
N PRO A 158 -18.34 -16.78 -3.60
CA PRO A 158 -17.13 -16.11 -4.08
C PRO A 158 -17.31 -15.60 -5.52
N LEU A 159 -17.88 -16.41 -6.42
CA LEU A 159 -17.92 -16.08 -7.85
C LEU A 159 -18.68 -14.78 -8.16
N LEU A 160 -19.73 -14.46 -7.41
CA LEU A 160 -20.43 -13.16 -7.51
C LEU A 160 -19.57 -11.99 -7.01
N SER A 161 -18.79 -12.19 -5.95
CA SER A 161 -17.84 -11.19 -5.42
C SER A 161 -16.72 -10.89 -6.44
N VAL A 162 -16.13 -11.93 -7.02
CA VAL A 162 -15.10 -11.79 -8.06
C VAL A 162 -15.68 -11.11 -9.30
N THR A 163 -16.84 -11.57 -9.78
CA THR A 163 -17.51 -10.99 -10.96
C THR A 163 -17.80 -9.50 -10.78
N LYS A 164 -18.26 -9.09 -9.58
CA LYS A 164 -18.44 -7.68 -9.20
C LYS A 164 -17.13 -6.88 -9.32
N LEU A 165 -16.01 -7.40 -8.80
CA LEU A 165 -14.70 -6.76 -8.90
C LEU A 165 -14.23 -6.63 -10.37
N LEU A 166 -14.43 -7.66 -11.19
CA LEU A 166 -14.05 -7.67 -12.61
C LEU A 166 -14.89 -6.68 -13.43
N ILE A 167 -16.20 -6.60 -13.19
CA ILE A 167 -17.08 -5.61 -13.83
C ILE A 167 -16.70 -4.19 -13.39
N GLN A 168 -16.49 -3.95 -12.09
CA GLN A 168 -16.10 -2.63 -11.57
C GLN A 168 -14.77 -2.16 -12.17
N SER A 169 -13.74 -3.00 -12.14
CA SER A 169 -12.44 -2.68 -12.75
C SER A 169 -12.56 -2.39 -14.25
N LYS A 170 -13.30 -3.21 -15.02
CA LYS A 170 -13.57 -2.96 -16.44
C LYS A 170 -14.28 -1.62 -16.69
N VAL A 171 -15.27 -1.24 -15.88
CA VAL A 171 -15.95 0.05 -16.00
C VAL A 171 -14.98 1.20 -15.76
N PHE A 172 -14.17 1.14 -14.70
CA PHE A 172 -13.20 2.20 -14.41
C PHE A 172 -12.09 2.30 -15.48
N CYS A 173 -11.55 1.20 -15.97
CA CYS A 173 -10.58 1.19 -17.09
C CYS A 173 -11.21 1.68 -18.41
N HIS A 174 -12.48 1.39 -18.66
CA HIS A 174 -13.19 1.88 -19.84
C HIS A 174 -13.44 3.40 -19.76
N LEU A 175 -13.88 3.92 -18.60
CA LEU A 175 -13.98 5.35 -18.34
C LEU A 175 -12.63 6.06 -18.53
N HIS A 176 -11.54 5.43 -18.08
CA HIS A 176 -10.20 5.96 -18.26
C HIS A 176 -9.79 6.04 -19.74
N LYS A 177 -9.82 4.91 -20.46
CA LYS A 177 -9.40 4.82 -21.87
C LYS A 177 -10.27 5.62 -22.84
N HIS A 178 -11.60 5.56 -22.69
CA HIS A 178 -12.53 6.05 -23.71
C HIS A 178 -13.19 7.39 -23.35
N HIS A 179 -13.31 7.73 -22.07
CA HIS A 179 -13.96 8.96 -21.59
C HIS A 179 -12.97 9.97 -20.96
N ARG A 180 -11.65 9.72 -21.08
CA ARG A 180 -10.56 10.55 -20.50
C ARG A 180 -10.70 10.80 -19.00
N TRP A 181 -11.39 9.91 -18.28
CA TRP A 181 -11.63 10.08 -16.86
C TRP A 181 -10.44 9.56 -16.04
N THR A 182 -9.83 10.43 -15.24
CA THR A 182 -8.74 10.06 -14.32
C THR A 182 -9.23 10.15 -12.88
N PRO A 183 -9.16 9.08 -12.07
CA PRO A 183 -9.46 9.21 -10.65
C PRO A 183 -8.41 10.12 -9.99
N ARG A 184 -8.82 11.01 -9.10
CA ARG A 184 -7.92 11.96 -8.38
C ARG A 184 -6.94 11.26 -7.40
N ARG A 185 -7.02 9.94 -7.30
CA ARG A 185 -6.36 9.05 -6.35
C ARG A 185 -6.29 7.67 -7.01
N SER A 186 -5.20 6.93 -6.85
CA SER A 186 -5.12 5.57 -7.39
C SER A 186 -6.25 4.68 -6.88
N LEU A 187 -6.83 3.88 -7.78
CA LEU A 187 -7.78 2.83 -7.45
C LEU A 187 -7.05 1.49 -7.47
N MET A 188 -6.85 0.89 -6.29
CA MET A 188 -6.25 -0.44 -6.20
C MET A 188 -7.34 -1.49 -6.17
N PHE A 189 -7.42 -2.31 -7.22
CA PHE A 189 -8.25 -3.52 -7.23
C PHE A 189 -7.41 -4.68 -6.68
N ALA A 190 -7.97 -5.44 -5.73
CA ALA A 190 -7.28 -6.54 -5.08
C ALA A 190 -8.15 -7.79 -5.08
N LEU A 191 -7.53 -8.92 -5.41
CA LEU A 191 -8.16 -10.23 -5.37
C LEU A 191 -7.33 -11.12 -4.44
N PHE A 192 -7.83 -11.30 -3.21
CA PHE A 192 -7.15 -12.09 -2.20
C PHE A 192 -7.47 -13.58 -2.37
N TYR A 193 -6.50 -14.43 -1.99
CA TYR A 193 -6.49 -15.88 -2.16
C TYR A 193 -6.12 -16.53 -0.82
N ALA A 194 -6.47 -17.80 -0.62
CA ALA A 194 -6.34 -18.48 0.68
C ALA A 194 -7.06 -17.73 1.84
N GLU A 195 -8.11 -16.98 1.54
CA GLU A 195 -8.90 -16.25 2.56
C GLU A 195 -9.71 -17.21 3.45
N GLU A 196 -10.05 -18.39 2.92
CA GLU A 196 -10.65 -19.49 3.69
C GLU A 196 -9.66 -20.12 4.69
N ASN A 197 -8.35 -20.04 4.42
CA ASN A 197 -7.27 -20.41 5.34
C ASN A 197 -7.03 -19.29 6.37
N SER A 198 -8.09 -18.80 7.03
CA SER A 198 -8.02 -17.75 8.06
C SER A 198 -7.45 -16.40 7.57
N LEU A 199 -7.92 -15.92 6.40
CA LEU A 199 -7.58 -14.60 5.84
C LEU A 199 -6.08 -14.40 5.52
N MET A 200 -5.36 -15.48 5.18
CA MET A 200 -3.91 -15.43 4.95
C MET A 200 -3.51 -14.41 3.86
N GLY A 201 -4.14 -14.46 2.68
CA GLY A 201 -3.74 -13.61 1.55
C GLY A 201 -3.93 -12.11 1.78
N SER A 202 -4.95 -11.72 2.53
CA SER A 202 -5.13 -10.32 2.95
C SER A 202 -4.28 -9.94 4.15
N THR A 203 -4.07 -10.85 5.11
CA THR A 203 -3.25 -10.60 6.32
C THR A 203 -1.78 -10.38 5.95
N GLU A 204 -1.15 -11.30 5.23
CA GLU A 204 0.25 -11.18 4.79
C GLU A 204 0.48 -9.89 3.97
N TRP A 205 -0.48 -9.54 3.10
CA TRP A 205 -0.42 -8.31 2.31
C TRP A 205 -0.58 -7.06 3.18
N VAL A 206 -1.44 -7.09 4.21
CA VAL A 206 -1.53 -6.00 5.19
C VAL A 206 -0.26 -5.89 6.04
N GLU A 207 0.44 -6.99 6.30
CA GLU A 207 1.70 -6.99 7.08
C GLU A 207 2.90 -6.50 6.26
N GLU A 208 3.14 -6.96 5.02
CA GLU A 208 4.19 -6.40 4.14
C GLU A 208 3.96 -4.90 3.90
N TYR A 209 2.71 -4.52 3.57
CA TYR A 209 2.37 -3.15 3.20
C TYR A 209 1.90 -2.29 4.39
N MET A 210 2.08 -2.71 5.65
CA MET A 210 1.52 -2.02 6.84
C MET A 210 1.91 -0.54 6.89
N GLY A 211 3.20 -0.22 6.71
CA GLY A 211 3.69 1.16 6.72
C GLY A 211 3.16 2.00 5.56
N VAL A 212 2.90 1.37 4.41
CA VAL A 212 2.28 2.01 3.24
C VAL A 212 0.79 2.25 3.51
N LEU A 213 0.06 1.28 4.05
CA LEU A 213 -1.36 1.37 4.39
C LEU A 213 -1.65 2.43 5.47
N GLN A 214 -0.80 2.53 6.49
CA GLN A 214 -0.92 3.55 7.53
C GLN A 214 -0.83 4.97 6.98
N ASN A 215 0.06 5.22 6.00
CA ASN A 215 0.27 6.55 5.43
C ASN A 215 -0.58 6.88 4.19
N SER A 216 -0.85 5.87 3.35
CA SER A 216 -1.40 6.01 1.99
C SER A 216 -2.86 5.56 1.87
N GLY A 217 -3.23 4.50 2.60
CA GLY A 217 -4.56 3.88 2.49
C GLY A 217 -5.65 4.81 3.01
N VAL A 218 -6.56 5.22 2.11
CA VAL A 218 -7.69 6.11 2.39
C VAL A 218 -8.92 5.34 2.86
N LEU A 219 -9.25 4.27 2.15
CA LEU A 219 -10.46 3.46 2.37
C LEU A 219 -10.28 2.07 1.74
N TYR A 220 -10.73 1.04 2.45
CA TYR A 220 -10.91 -0.31 1.92
C TYR A 220 -12.40 -0.59 1.72
N LEU A 221 -12.79 -0.99 0.51
CA LEU A 221 -14.13 -1.40 0.15
C LEU A 221 -14.14 -2.90 -0.12
N THR A 222 -14.68 -3.68 0.82
CA THR A 222 -14.87 -5.13 0.63
C THR A 222 -16.00 -5.42 -0.35
N GLY A 223 -15.73 -6.31 -1.30
CA GLY A 223 -16.63 -6.80 -2.34
C GLY A 223 -17.67 -7.82 -1.82
N GLY A 224 -18.15 -7.67 -0.59
CA GLY A 224 -19.09 -8.59 0.06
C GLY A 224 -20.32 -8.93 -0.80
N MET A 225 -20.88 -10.12 -0.53
CA MET A 225 -21.95 -10.75 -1.33
C MET A 225 -23.13 -9.81 -1.57
N LEU A 226 -23.62 -9.81 -2.81
CA LEU A 226 -24.91 -9.25 -3.17
C LEU A 226 -25.86 -10.43 -3.46
N SER A 227 -26.87 -10.61 -2.62
CA SER A 227 -27.90 -11.65 -2.76
C SER A 227 -29.20 -11.19 -2.09
N GLY A 228 -30.35 -11.60 -2.64
CA GLY A 228 -31.67 -11.12 -2.23
C GLY A 228 -32.01 -9.70 -2.73
N THR A 229 -33.19 -9.22 -2.34
CA THR A 229 -33.77 -7.94 -2.78
C THR A 229 -33.48 -6.76 -1.84
N ALA A 230 -32.90 -7.01 -0.65
CA ALA A 230 -32.63 -5.99 0.36
C ALA A 230 -31.14 -5.58 0.35
N LEU A 231 -30.85 -4.28 0.19
CA LEU A 231 -29.49 -3.75 0.27
C LEU A 231 -29.04 -3.66 1.74
N ILE A 232 -28.41 -4.73 2.24
CA ILE A 232 -27.76 -4.73 3.55
C ILE A 232 -26.36 -4.10 3.40
N ILE A 233 -26.22 -2.80 3.70
CA ILE A 233 -24.91 -2.15 3.79
C ILE A 233 -24.25 -2.58 5.11
N GLY A 234 -23.61 -3.75 5.08
CA GLY A 234 -22.73 -4.24 6.12
C GLY A 234 -21.48 -3.37 6.24
N ARG A 235 -21.59 -2.23 6.95
CA ARG A 235 -20.43 -1.66 7.65
C ARG A 235 -19.96 -2.69 8.67
N HIS A 236 -18.67 -2.72 8.98
CA HIS A 236 -18.12 -3.53 10.08
C HIS A 236 -18.63 -3.12 11.48
N PHE A 237 -19.54 -2.13 11.52
CA PHE A 237 -20.07 -1.45 12.70
C PHE A 237 -21.59 -1.54 12.66
N SER A 238 -22.14 -2.74 12.91
CA SER A 238 -23.55 -2.90 13.23
C SER A 238 -23.77 -2.53 14.70
N THR A 239 -23.68 -1.23 15.01
CA THR A 239 -24.05 -0.70 16.33
C THR A 239 -25.56 -0.82 16.54
N ARG A 240 -26.01 -2.02 16.94
CA ARG A 240 -27.25 -2.12 17.72
C ARG A 240 -27.07 -1.19 18.91
N THR A 241 -27.89 -0.16 19.01
CA THR A 241 -27.86 0.80 20.11
C THR A 241 -28.44 0.16 21.37
N THR A 242 -27.70 -0.80 21.94
CA THR A 242 -27.85 -1.17 23.34
C THR A 242 -27.67 0.11 24.14
N ARG A 243 -28.74 0.58 24.80
CA ARG A 243 -28.67 1.64 25.80
C ARG A 243 -27.91 1.12 27.02
N VAL A 244 -26.58 1.04 26.90
CA VAL A 244 -25.70 1.02 28.07
C VAL A 244 -26.01 2.30 28.83
N GLY A 245 -26.36 2.19 30.12
CA GLY A 245 -26.74 3.35 30.92
C GLY A 245 -25.60 4.37 30.97
N TRP A 246 -25.89 5.61 30.59
CA TRP A 246 -24.91 6.72 30.63
C TRP A 246 -24.33 6.97 32.03
N THR A 247 -24.97 6.42 33.07
CA THR A 247 -24.57 6.45 34.48
C THR A 247 -23.23 5.78 34.81
N PHE A 248 -22.54 5.14 33.85
CA PHE A 248 -21.24 4.48 34.05
C PHE A 248 -20.06 5.16 33.33
N LEU A 249 -20.27 6.28 32.63
CA LEU A 249 -19.24 7.01 31.88
C LEU A 249 -18.73 8.29 32.56
N SER A 250 -19.27 8.64 33.73
CA SER A 250 -18.95 9.89 34.44
C SER A 250 -17.47 10.00 34.81
N GLY A 251 -16.80 11.02 34.28
CA GLY A 251 -15.38 11.28 34.48
C GLY A 251 -14.65 11.68 33.18
N PRO A 252 -13.32 11.55 33.13
CA PRO A 252 -12.50 12.01 32.00
C PRO A 252 -12.89 11.45 30.64
N LEU A 253 -13.39 10.21 30.58
CA LEU A 253 -13.83 9.60 29.33
C LEU A 253 -15.02 10.33 28.70
N GLN A 254 -16.06 10.66 29.47
CA GLN A 254 -17.18 11.47 28.98
C GLN A 254 -16.69 12.85 28.52
N GLN A 255 -15.89 13.54 29.34
CA GLN A 255 -15.37 14.86 29.00
C GLN A 255 -14.55 14.85 27.70
N SER A 256 -13.67 13.85 27.52
CA SER A 256 -12.88 13.70 26.28
C SER A 256 -13.77 13.48 25.06
N ALA A 257 -14.87 12.74 25.19
CA ALA A 257 -15.80 12.50 24.10
C ALA A 257 -16.64 13.75 23.75
N GLU A 258 -17.02 14.54 24.76
CA GLU A 258 -17.71 15.83 24.57
C GLU A 258 -16.80 16.86 23.89
N HIS A 259 -15.54 16.98 24.34
CA HIS A 259 -14.52 17.81 23.69
C HIS A 259 -14.30 17.38 22.23
N PHE A 260 -14.10 16.08 21.97
CA PHE A 260 -13.94 15.52 20.62
C PHE A 260 -15.11 15.88 19.68
N VAL A 261 -16.35 15.84 20.19
CA VAL A 261 -17.55 16.21 19.41
C VAL A 261 -17.58 17.69 19.06
N GLU A 262 -17.05 18.57 19.90
CA GLU A 262 -16.94 20.00 19.59
C GLU A 262 -15.83 20.25 18.55
N SER A 263 -14.63 19.72 18.75
CA SER A 263 -13.50 19.86 17.82
C SER A 263 -13.82 19.27 16.45
N ALA A 264 -14.60 18.18 16.39
CA ALA A 264 -15.11 17.63 15.13
C ALA A 264 -16.09 18.57 14.42
N ARG A 265 -16.89 19.35 15.16
CA ARG A 265 -17.81 20.36 14.62
C ARG A 265 -17.06 21.57 14.07
N GLU A 266 -16.06 22.07 14.80
CA GLU A 266 -15.14 23.11 14.32
C GLU A 266 -14.40 22.66 13.04
N PHE A 267 -13.88 21.43 13.03
CA PHE A 267 -13.19 20.85 11.89
C PHE A 267 -14.12 20.67 10.67
N MET A 268 -15.39 20.31 10.87
CA MET A 268 -16.37 20.29 9.76
C MET A 268 -16.63 21.69 9.18
N ASN A 269 -16.67 22.74 10.00
CA ASN A 269 -16.77 24.12 9.52
C ASN A 269 -15.53 24.57 8.71
N TRP A 270 -14.36 23.97 8.96
CA TRP A 270 -13.13 24.21 8.21
C TRP A 270 -13.26 23.88 6.71
N THR A 271 -14.24 23.06 6.31
CA THR A 271 -14.58 22.83 4.89
C THR A 271 -14.92 24.11 4.12
N GLN A 272 -15.34 25.18 4.79
CA GLN A 272 -15.53 26.50 4.17
C GLN A 272 -14.21 27.13 3.71
N LYS A 273 -13.10 26.95 4.46
CA LYS A 273 -11.76 27.43 4.07
C LYS A 273 -11.25 26.68 2.82
N ILE A 274 -11.59 25.40 2.67
CA ILE A 274 -11.24 24.61 1.48
C ILE A 274 -11.88 25.17 0.20
N LYS A 275 -13.07 25.78 0.30
CA LYS A 275 -13.74 26.44 -0.84
C LYS A 275 -13.01 27.68 -1.37
N GLN A 276 -11.99 28.17 -0.67
CA GLN A 276 -11.11 29.27 -1.13
C GLN A 276 -10.12 28.83 -2.23
N GLY A 277 -10.19 27.57 -2.70
CA GLY A 277 -9.49 27.10 -3.90
C GLY A 277 -8.05 26.62 -3.69
N ASN A 278 -7.41 26.96 -2.56
CA ASN A 278 -6.04 26.54 -2.26
C ASN A 278 -5.95 25.00 -2.07
N PRO A 279 -5.20 24.26 -2.91
CA PRO A 279 -5.06 22.80 -2.79
C PRO A 279 -4.41 22.32 -1.48
N MET A 280 -3.62 23.17 -0.80
CA MET A 280 -2.94 22.80 0.45
C MET A 280 -3.92 22.61 1.61
N TYR A 281 -4.92 23.49 1.76
CA TYR A 281 -5.97 23.29 2.78
C TYR A 281 -6.80 22.04 2.49
N ALA A 282 -7.09 21.77 1.21
CA ALA A 282 -7.71 20.51 0.81
C ALA A 282 -6.84 19.30 1.19
N ARG A 283 -5.51 19.37 0.99
CA ARG A 283 -4.57 18.30 1.38
C ARG A 283 -4.55 18.09 2.89
N ILE A 284 -4.32 19.15 3.69
CA ILE A 284 -4.27 19.09 5.16
C ILE A 284 -5.54 18.44 5.74
N TYR A 285 -6.72 18.88 5.29
CA TYR A 285 -7.99 18.30 5.73
C TYR A 285 -8.12 16.81 5.39
N ASN A 286 -7.76 16.41 4.16
CA ASN A 286 -7.77 15.00 3.76
C ASN A 286 -6.73 14.15 4.52
N ASP A 287 -5.61 14.73 4.93
CA ASP A 287 -4.57 14.05 5.70
C ASP A 287 -4.98 13.83 7.16
N ILE A 288 -5.70 14.77 7.77
CA ILE A 288 -6.34 14.59 9.09
C ILE A 288 -7.43 13.51 9.01
N VAL A 289 -8.40 13.61 8.08
CA VAL A 289 -9.53 12.67 7.95
C VAL A 289 -9.09 11.20 7.78
N VAL A 290 -7.98 10.96 7.07
CA VAL A 290 -7.46 9.59 6.85
C VAL A 290 -6.62 9.07 8.02
N ARG A 291 -6.04 9.96 8.84
CA ARG A 291 -5.27 9.57 10.03
C ARG A 291 -6.16 9.39 11.26
N LEU A 292 -7.25 10.16 11.39
CA LEU A 292 -8.13 10.17 12.56
C LEU A 292 -8.60 8.76 13.03
N PRO A 293 -9.03 7.83 12.15
CA PRO A 293 -9.42 6.49 12.58
C PRO A 293 -8.25 5.64 13.07
N LYS A 294 -7.02 5.97 12.66
CA LYS A 294 -5.79 5.21 12.94
C LYS A 294 -5.23 5.52 14.34
N VAL A 295 -5.68 6.60 14.99
CA VAL A 295 -5.38 6.93 16.40
C VAL A 295 -5.90 5.85 17.35
N PHE A 296 -7.04 5.22 17.03
CA PHE A 296 -7.65 4.18 17.86
C PHE A 296 -7.01 2.78 17.69
N LEU A 297 -5.80 2.69 17.14
CA LEU A 297 -5.06 1.44 16.93
C LEU A 297 -3.90 1.31 17.93
N THR A 298 -3.97 0.31 18.80
CA THR A 298 -2.88 -0.03 19.74
C THR A 298 -1.79 -0.85 19.06
N PRO A 299 -0.50 -0.47 19.13
CA PRO A 299 0.59 -1.26 18.55
C PRO A 299 0.66 -2.70 19.09
N SER A 300 0.42 -2.84 20.40
CA SER A 300 0.41 -4.07 21.19
C SER A 300 -0.84 -4.96 21.01
N GLY A 301 -1.87 -4.48 20.31
CA GLY A 301 -3.20 -5.08 20.37
C GLY A 301 -4.00 -4.68 21.62
N VAL A 302 -5.29 -5.02 21.61
CA VAL A 302 -6.19 -4.88 22.75
C VAL A 302 -5.82 -5.94 23.80
N PRO A 303 -5.45 -5.56 25.04
CA PRO A 303 -4.88 -6.47 26.07
C PRO A 303 -5.66 -7.75 26.43
N THR A 304 -6.95 -7.83 26.07
CA THR A 304 -7.81 -9.01 26.30
C THR A 304 -7.95 -9.93 25.09
N ARG A 305 -7.31 -9.61 23.95
CA ARG A 305 -7.51 -10.28 22.66
C ARG A 305 -6.18 -10.58 21.97
N HIS A 306 -6.25 -11.39 20.91
CA HIS A 306 -5.09 -11.72 20.08
C HIS A 306 -4.46 -10.46 19.46
N ILE A 307 -3.13 -10.45 19.27
CA ILE A 307 -2.34 -9.28 18.84
C ILE A 307 -2.79 -8.64 17.51
N THR A 308 -3.50 -9.38 16.66
CA THR A 308 -4.14 -8.86 15.43
C THR A 308 -5.31 -7.91 15.70
N HIS A 309 -5.95 -7.98 16.86
CA HIS A 309 -7.07 -7.11 17.26
C HIS A 309 -6.54 -5.81 17.87
N LYS A 310 -6.26 -4.81 17.01
CA LYS A 310 -5.63 -3.54 17.43
C LYS A 310 -6.60 -2.39 17.71
N HIS A 311 -7.85 -2.45 17.25
CA HIS A 311 -8.78 -1.32 17.32
C HIS A 311 -9.49 -1.24 18.69
N LEU A 312 -9.30 -0.12 19.41
CA LEU A 312 -9.86 0.08 20.76
C LEU A 312 -11.39 0.20 20.79
N LEU A 313 -11.97 0.91 19.82
CA LEU A 313 -13.42 1.17 19.77
C LEU A 313 -14.26 0.01 19.21
N PHE A 314 -13.71 -0.88 18.37
CA PHE A 314 -14.50 -1.81 17.54
C PHE A 314 -13.86 -3.19 17.41
N SER A 315 -14.67 -4.23 17.17
CA SER A 315 -14.23 -5.60 16.90
C SER A 315 -15.12 -6.30 15.87
N PRO A 316 -14.74 -7.48 15.36
CA PRO A 316 -15.60 -8.30 14.49
C PRO A 316 -16.95 -8.68 15.12
N GLU A 317 -17.09 -8.65 16.45
CA GLU A 317 -18.35 -8.91 17.17
C GLU A 317 -19.38 -7.77 17.02
N GLY A 318 -19.02 -6.65 16.36
CA GLY A 318 -19.90 -5.49 16.13
C GLY A 318 -20.19 -4.63 17.37
N LEU A 319 -19.86 -5.12 18.56
CA LEU A 319 -20.03 -4.44 19.84
C LEU A 319 -18.88 -3.45 20.13
N PRO A 320 -19.19 -2.25 20.66
CA PRO A 320 -18.19 -1.20 20.88
C PRO A 320 -17.37 -1.41 22.17
N PHE A 321 -16.16 -0.88 22.18
CA PHE A 321 -15.17 -0.98 23.26
C PHE A 321 -14.88 -2.44 23.69
N PRO A 322 -14.48 -3.33 22.77
CA PRO A 322 -14.28 -4.77 23.01
C PRO A 322 -13.53 -5.10 24.32
N GLY A 323 -12.39 -4.48 24.57
CA GLY A 323 -11.59 -4.78 25.77
C GLY A 323 -12.27 -4.41 27.10
N LEU A 324 -13.13 -3.38 27.12
CA LEU A 324 -13.97 -3.11 28.31
C LEU A 324 -15.05 -4.17 28.47
N GLN A 325 -15.64 -4.66 27.38
CA GLN A 325 -16.66 -5.71 27.47
C GLN A 325 -16.06 -7.03 27.96
N ASP A 326 -14.89 -7.41 27.46
CA ASP A 326 -14.17 -8.61 27.89
C ASP A 326 -13.91 -8.56 29.40
N LEU A 327 -13.46 -7.42 29.93
CA LEU A 327 -13.23 -7.22 31.37
C LEU A 327 -14.51 -7.17 32.22
N ILE A 328 -15.64 -6.70 31.67
CA ILE A 328 -16.94 -6.68 32.37
C ILE A 328 -17.59 -8.09 32.41
N ARG A 329 -17.38 -8.90 31.36
CA ARG A 329 -17.85 -10.29 31.25
C ARG A 329 -17.17 -11.19 32.29
N HIS A 330 -15.89 -10.97 32.58
CA HIS A 330 -15.17 -11.68 33.65
C HIS A 330 -15.56 -11.13 35.03
N ARG A 331 -15.93 -12.03 35.96
CA ARG A 331 -16.30 -11.68 37.35
C ARG A 331 -15.44 -12.48 38.33
N PRO A 332 -14.86 -11.85 39.38
CA PRO A 332 -14.90 -10.41 39.69
C PRO A 332 -14.11 -9.56 38.68
N VAL A 333 -14.54 -8.30 38.46
CA VAL A 333 -13.90 -7.38 37.50
C VAL A 333 -12.55 -6.93 38.06
N ASN A 334 -11.47 -7.16 37.32
CA ASN A 334 -10.14 -6.64 37.64
C ASN A 334 -10.11 -5.10 37.46
N ARG A 335 -10.20 -4.37 38.58
CA ARG A 335 -10.23 -2.90 38.58
C ARG A 335 -9.00 -2.25 37.93
N ASN A 336 -7.82 -2.85 38.06
CA ASN A 336 -6.58 -2.28 37.52
C ASN A 336 -6.55 -2.41 36.00
N ALA A 337 -6.90 -3.59 35.46
CA ALA A 337 -7.04 -3.79 34.01
C ALA A 337 -8.16 -2.91 33.42
N PHE A 338 -9.28 -2.77 34.15
CA PHE A 338 -10.40 -1.93 33.73
C PHE A 338 -10.00 -0.44 33.66
N GLY A 339 -9.35 0.09 34.70
CA GLY A 339 -8.85 1.46 34.73
C GLY A 339 -7.83 1.73 33.62
N HIS A 340 -6.91 0.79 33.36
CA HIS A 340 -5.95 0.90 32.27
C HIS A 340 -6.63 0.95 30.88
N MET A 341 -7.66 0.12 30.66
CA MET A 341 -8.44 0.17 29.41
C MET A 341 -9.21 1.49 29.23
N VAL A 342 -9.81 2.04 30.30
CA VAL A 342 -10.47 3.35 30.26
C VAL A 342 -9.47 4.46 29.94
N ALA A 343 -8.26 4.41 30.54
CA ALA A 343 -7.20 5.36 30.25
C ALA A 343 -6.76 5.32 28.77
N LEU A 344 -6.44 4.13 28.23
CA LEU A 344 -6.06 3.96 26.82
C LEU A 344 -7.10 4.52 25.84
N ILE A 345 -8.39 4.31 26.13
CA ILE A 345 -9.48 4.84 25.31
C ILE A 345 -9.56 6.38 25.42
N THR A 346 -9.42 6.92 26.64
CA THR A 346 -9.48 8.36 26.90
C THR A 346 -8.32 9.11 26.22
N GLU A 347 -7.09 8.62 26.37
CA GLU A 347 -5.88 9.13 25.68
C GLU A 347 -6.05 9.12 24.16
N SER A 348 -6.60 8.04 23.59
CA SER A 348 -6.85 7.95 22.14
C SER A 348 -7.88 8.98 21.66
N ILE A 349 -8.88 9.32 22.48
CA ILE A 349 -9.86 10.36 22.17
C ILE A 349 -9.23 11.75 22.28
N ILE A 350 -8.38 12.00 23.30
CA ILE A 350 -7.64 13.26 23.44
C ILE A 350 -6.72 13.49 22.23
N GLN A 351 -5.91 12.50 21.84
CA GLN A 351 -5.05 12.60 20.65
C GLN A 351 -5.86 12.83 19.36
N ALA A 352 -7.02 12.17 19.22
CA ALA A 352 -7.92 12.40 18.09
C ALA A 352 -8.55 13.81 18.12
N THR A 353 -8.70 14.42 19.30
CA THR A 353 -9.19 15.80 19.50
C THR A 353 -8.12 16.82 19.10
N GLU A 354 -6.88 16.63 19.56
CA GLU A 354 -5.72 17.46 19.17
C GLU A 354 -5.49 17.45 17.65
N MET A 355 -5.64 16.30 17.00
CA MET A 355 -5.55 16.17 15.54
C MET A 355 -6.59 16.99 14.77
N LEU A 356 -7.75 17.30 15.36
CA LEU A 356 -8.82 18.09 14.75
C LEU A 356 -8.59 19.60 14.95
N HIS A 357 -7.93 20.00 16.03
CA HIS A 357 -7.57 21.39 16.31
C HIS A 357 -6.37 21.93 15.51
N PHE A 358 -5.71 21.11 14.68
CA PHE A 358 -4.50 21.51 13.95
C PHE A 358 -4.75 22.65 12.96
N SER A 359 -4.54 23.89 13.41
CA SER A 359 -4.41 25.05 12.54
C SER A 359 -2.98 25.13 12.01
N PRO A 360 -2.76 25.15 10.68
CA PRO A 360 -1.45 25.50 10.16
C PRO A 360 -1.13 26.94 10.57
N VAL A 361 0.04 27.14 11.19
CA VAL A 361 0.69 28.46 11.19
C VAL A 361 1.12 28.71 9.74
N VAL A 362 0.71 29.86 9.19
CA VAL A 362 0.94 30.27 7.79
C VAL A 362 2.13 31.20 7.73
#